data_AF-A0A1D3JEG6-F1
#
_entry.id   AF-A0A1D3JEG6-F1
#
_cell.length_a   1.000
_cell.length_b   1.000
_cell.length_c   1.000
_cell.angle_alpha   90.00
_cell.angle_beta   90.00
_cell.angle_gamma   90.00
#
_symmetry.space_group_name_H-M   'P 1'
#
loop_
_entity.id
_entity.type
_entity.pdbx_description
1 polymer ?
#
loop_
_entity_poly.entity_id
_entity_poly.type
_entity_poly.pdbx_seq_one_letter_code
_entity_poly.pdbx_strand_id
1 'polypeptide(L)'
;MEPLEEKEIIRYNMVDKFFRNNINSNMAIAEGASESTNPEIKSACDSIFSNQQNSNFNSICKTLLSYFQLCKVTGSLSNPDGYCGYASYWLNGKVRKEKDESDSDASMFFNVLNDSLTWDTDRSKCKNYMYNIGDDVYKKMNILFTYYSNYNNFLIYKNINPDVSCTHAQKCAKIYEENIVNCSTFEDEFCKELKEFRDILMNQLLSPSICAEEQYIIRSIDKKMAESTSQNEREESSQATTISASSFGTMMGVSLLSLFLYKVTPLGSWLSPRIGNLKKTLNIGDNEENESLFHYSESNESNITNGDYNIAYHFVGN
;
A
#
# COMPACT_ATOMS: atom_id res chain seq x y z
N MET A 1 -2.84 30.85 -0.34
CA MET A 1 -3.01 29.54 -0.97
C MET A 1 -3.19 28.57 0.18
N GLU A 2 -4.43 28.22 0.50
CA GLU A 2 -4.72 27.16 1.47
C GLU A 2 -4.03 25.88 0.97
N PRO A 3 -3.34 25.12 1.83
CA PRO A 3 -2.78 23.84 1.41
C PRO A 3 -3.96 22.96 0.96
N LEU A 4 -3.84 22.34 -0.22
CA LEU A 4 -4.71 21.25 -0.62
C LEU A 4 -4.68 20.23 0.54
N GLU A 5 -5.78 20.12 1.29
CA GLU A 5 -5.87 19.17 2.40
C GLU A 5 -5.58 17.77 1.86
N GLU A 6 -4.52 17.16 2.36
CA GLU A 6 -4.07 15.84 1.93
C GLU A 6 -5.08 14.80 2.45
N LYS A 7 -5.80 14.17 1.50
CA LYS A 7 -6.72 13.07 1.82
C LYS A 7 -5.94 11.87 2.34
N GLU A 8 -6.49 11.21 3.35
CA GLU A 8 -5.89 9.99 3.91
C GLU A 8 -6.15 8.82 2.96
N ILE A 9 -5.10 8.10 2.57
CA ILE A 9 -5.21 7.03 1.58
C ILE A 9 -5.79 5.77 2.23
N ILE A 10 -6.99 5.40 1.79
CA ILE A 10 -7.68 4.17 2.24
C ILE A 10 -7.13 3.00 1.43
N ARG A 11 -6.35 2.14 2.10
CA ARG A 11 -5.64 1.00 1.50
C ARG A 11 -6.33 -0.33 1.78
N TYR A 12 -6.11 -1.31 0.90
CA TYR A 12 -6.70 -2.64 1.02
C TYR A 12 -6.24 -3.37 2.29
N ASN A 13 -5.00 -3.14 2.73
CA ASN A 13 -4.44 -3.69 3.97
C ASN A 13 -5.04 -3.13 5.27
N MET A 14 -6.06 -2.26 5.17
CA MET A 14 -6.79 -1.74 6.33
C MET A 14 -8.07 -2.55 6.62
N VAL A 15 -8.46 -3.48 5.74
CA VAL A 15 -9.73 -4.22 5.85
C VAL A 15 -9.86 -5.00 7.15
N ASP A 16 -8.78 -5.60 7.65
CA ASP A 16 -8.78 -6.33 8.91
C ASP A 16 -9.06 -5.39 10.10
N LYS A 17 -8.53 -4.16 10.06
CA LYS A 17 -8.81 -3.08 11.04
C LYS A 17 -10.25 -2.61 10.94
N PHE A 18 -10.80 -2.51 9.72
CA PHE A 18 -12.20 -2.14 9.51
C PHE A 18 -13.13 -3.14 10.16
N PHE A 19 -12.88 -4.42 9.94
CA PHE A 19 -13.69 -5.49 10.51
C PHE A 19 -13.68 -5.51 12.04
N ARG A 20 -12.52 -5.29 12.67
CA ARG A 20 -12.46 -5.16 14.14
C ARG A 20 -13.34 -4.03 14.67
N ASN A 21 -13.45 -2.93 13.93
CA ASN A 21 -14.33 -1.81 14.28
C ASN A 21 -15.80 -2.02 13.92
N ASN A 22 -16.10 -2.83 12.91
CA ASN A 22 -17.45 -3.35 12.64
C ASN A 22 -17.95 -4.21 13.82
N ILE A 23 -17.12 -5.14 14.32
CA ILE A 23 -17.47 -6.04 15.43
C ILE A 23 -17.78 -5.29 16.72
N ASN A 24 -17.14 -4.14 16.96
CA ASN A 24 -17.42 -3.31 18.13
C ASN A 24 -18.89 -2.81 18.20
N SER A 25 -19.73 -3.14 17.21
CA SER A 25 -21.18 -2.91 17.15
C SER A 25 -21.62 -1.45 17.14
N ASN A 26 -20.71 -0.49 17.37
CA ASN A 26 -21.00 0.94 17.37
C ASN A 26 -21.73 1.40 16.11
N MET A 27 -21.36 0.89 14.93
CA MET A 27 -22.05 1.24 13.69
C MET A 27 -23.45 0.62 13.61
N ALA A 28 -23.61 -0.64 14.00
CA ALA A 28 -24.92 -1.30 14.05
C ALA A 28 -25.86 -0.63 15.07
N ILE A 29 -25.32 -0.22 16.23
CA ILE A 29 -26.03 0.55 17.24
C ILE A 29 -26.42 1.93 16.67
N ALA A 30 -25.51 2.61 15.98
CA ALA A 30 -25.79 3.89 15.34
C ALA A 30 -26.85 3.79 14.23
N GLU A 31 -26.86 2.69 13.47
CA GLU A 31 -27.91 2.40 12.48
C GLU A 31 -29.28 2.23 13.17
N GLY A 32 -29.34 1.44 14.25
CA GLY A 32 -30.57 1.22 15.03
C GLY A 32 -31.06 2.44 15.80
N ALA A 33 -30.17 3.36 16.20
CA ALA A 33 -30.51 4.58 16.95
C ALA A 33 -30.76 5.82 16.06
N SER A 34 -30.70 5.66 14.74
CA SER A 34 -30.87 6.76 13.76
C SER A 34 -32.26 7.42 13.80
N GLU A 35 -33.25 6.76 14.40
CA GLU A 35 -34.61 7.30 14.59
C GLU A 35 -34.80 8.04 15.93
N SER A 36 -33.99 7.72 16.96
CA SER A 36 -34.04 8.34 18.30
C SER A 36 -32.79 9.19 18.60
N THR A 37 -32.21 9.78 17.57
CA THR A 37 -30.89 10.41 17.62
C THR A 37 -30.88 11.66 18.51
N ASN A 38 -29.72 11.93 19.13
CA ASN A 38 -29.42 13.15 19.88
C ASN A 38 -29.94 14.40 19.11
N PRO A 39 -30.73 15.30 19.74
CA PRO A 39 -31.26 16.50 19.11
C PRO A 39 -30.20 17.37 18.41
N GLU A 40 -28.97 17.42 18.93
CA GLU A 40 -27.87 18.18 18.33
C GLU A 40 -27.42 17.57 17.00
N ILE A 41 -27.24 16.24 16.95
CA ILE A 41 -26.89 15.52 15.71
C ILE A 41 -28.00 15.66 14.69
N LYS A 42 -29.26 15.53 15.12
CA LYS A 42 -30.42 15.70 14.25
C LYS A 42 -30.42 17.10 13.62
N SER A 43 -30.30 18.13 14.44
CA SER A 43 -30.26 19.53 13.98
C SER A 43 -29.10 19.79 13.01
N ALA A 44 -27.90 19.26 13.32
CA ALA A 44 -26.74 19.40 12.45
C ALA A 44 -26.97 18.78 11.07
N CYS A 45 -27.44 17.53 11.00
CA CYS A 45 -27.69 16.84 9.73
C CYS A 45 -28.89 17.43 8.96
N ASP A 46 -29.96 17.81 9.67
CA ASP A 46 -31.11 18.48 9.07
C ASP A 46 -30.68 19.81 8.42
N SER A 47 -29.76 20.56 9.05
CA SER A 47 -29.20 21.79 8.50
C SER A 47 -28.33 21.53 7.26
N ILE A 48 -27.37 20.60 7.35
CA ILE A 48 -26.42 20.26 6.28
C ILE A 48 -27.16 19.80 5.01
N PHE A 49 -28.18 18.95 5.17
CA PHE A 49 -28.89 18.34 4.05
C PHE A 49 -30.30 18.92 3.82
N SER A 50 -30.60 20.09 4.40
CA SER A 50 -31.92 20.76 4.32
C SER A 50 -32.44 20.97 2.90
N ASN A 51 -31.55 21.24 1.95
CA ASN A 51 -31.88 21.54 0.56
C ASN A 51 -31.73 20.33 -0.39
N GLN A 52 -31.45 19.14 0.14
CA GLN A 52 -31.14 17.97 -0.68
C GLN A 52 -32.38 17.11 -0.94
N GLN A 53 -32.54 16.69 -2.20
CA GLN A 53 -33.68 15.88 -2.62
C GLN A 53 -33.62 14.44 -2.08
N ASN A 54 -32.43 13.94 -1.76
CA ASN A 54 -32.25 12.59 -1.25
C ASN A 54 -32.45 12.56 0.27
N SER A 55 -33.66 12.15 0.70
CA SER A 55 -34.00 12.01 2.12
C SER A 55 -33.08 11.04 2.88
N ASN A 56 -32.40 10.12 2.17
CA ASN A 56 -31.48 9.17 2.77
C ASN A 56 -30.15 9.82 3.20
N PHE A 57 -29.76 10.98 2.66
CA PHE A 57 -28.52 11.63 3.06
C PHE A 57 -28.56 12.09 4.52
N ASN A 58 -29.74 12.53 4.96
CA ASN A 58 -29.93 12.96 6.33
C ASN A 58 -29.84 11.79 7.32
N SER A 59 -30.44 10.63 7.01
CA SER A 59 -30.30 9.41 7.83
C SER A 59 -28.86 8.92 7.86
N ILE A 60 -28.17 8.89 6.71
CA ILE A 60 -26.75 8.51 6.63
C ILE A 60 -25.88 9.43 7.51
N CYS A 61 -26.09 10.74 7.44
CA CYS A 61 -25.40 11.72 8.29
C CYS A 61 -25.64 11.46 9.78
N LYS A 62 -26.89 11.23 10.19
CA LYS A 62 -27.25 10.96 11.59
C LYS A 62 -26.56 9.71 12.12
N THR A 63 -26.54 8.64 11.34
CA THR A 63 -25.82 7.40 11.69
C THR A 63 -24.32 7.64 11.81
N LEU A 64 -23.70 8.34 10.85
CA LEU A 64 -22.27 8.64 10.88
C LEU A 64 -21.86 9.42 12.13
N LEU A 65 -22.58 10.50 12.46
CA LEU A 65 -22.27 11.31 13.64
C LEU A 65 -22.54 10.54 14.94
N SER A 66 -23.58 9.71 14.98
CA SER A 66 -23.86 8.83 16.13
C SER A 66 -22.76 7.80 16.33
N TYR A 67 -22.24 7.22 15.25
CA TYR A 67 -21.10 6.31 15.28
C TYR A 67 -19.86 6.97 15.89
N PHE A 68 -19.51 8.19 15.47
CA PHE A 68 -18.38 8.90 16.06
C PHE A 68 -18.58 9.22 17.55
N GLN A 69 -19.80 9.59 17.96
CA GLN A 69 -20.13 9.79 19.36
C GLN A 69 -19.98 8.49 20.17
N LEU A 70 -20.43 7.35 19.64
CA LEU A 70 -20.29 6.05 20.29
C LEU A 70 -18.82 5.63 20.42
N CYS A 71 -18.03 5.74 19.34
CA CYS A 71 -16.60 5.44 19.37
C CYS A 71 -15.86 6.25 20.45
N LYS A 72 -16.26 7.50 20.66
CA LYS A 72 -15.74 8.35 21.74
C LYS A 72 -16.09 7.80 23.12
N VAL A 73 -17.36 7.47 23.37
CA VAL A 73 -17.83 6.98 24.66
C VAL A 73 -17.21 5.62 25.02
N THR A 74 -17.07 4.73 24.04
CA THR A 74 -16.53 3.38 24.25
C THR A 74 -15.00 3.34 24.31
N GLY A 75 -14.31 4.46 24.09
CA GLY A 75 -12.85 4.50 24.04
C GLY A 75 -12.25 3.76 22.84
N SER A 76 -13.04 3.49 21.80
CA SER A 76 -12.62 2.77 20.58
C SER A 76 -11.75 3.62 19.63
N LEU A 77 -11.24 4.78 20.08
CA LEU A 77 -10.55 5.79 19.27
C LEU A 77 -9.02 5.60 19.20
N SER A 78 -8.49 4.38 19.37
CA SER A 78 -7.04 4.18 19.48
C SER A 78 -6.27 4.38 18.15
N ASN A 79 -6.89 4.09 17.00
CA ASN A 79 -6.29 4.26 15.67
C ASN A 79 -7.29 4.80 14.64
N PRO A 80 -7.07 6.02 14.08
CA PRO A 80 -7.87 6.60 12.99
C PRO A 80 -8.11 5.68 11.80
N ASP A 81 -7.10 4.92 11.36
CA ASP A 81 -7.25 3.95 10.27
C ASP A 81 -8.41 2.98 10.53
N GLY A 82 -8.59 2.60 11.80
CA GLY A 82 -9.62 1.65 12.21
C GLY A 82 -11.01 2.26 12.15
N TYR A 83 -11.27 3.30 12.93
CA TYR A 83 -12.63 3.84 13.07
C TYR A 83 -12.99 4.85 11.97
N CYS A 84 -12.07 5.73 11.56
CA CYS A 84 -12.31 6.65 10.44
C CYS A 84 -12.31 5.89 9.11
N GLY A 85 -11.37 4.96 8.92
CA GLY A 85 -11.31 4.13 7.72
C GLY A 85 -12.57 3.26 7.58
N TYR A 86 -13.03 2.63 8.66
CA TYR A 86 -14.29 1.90 8.64
C TYR A 86 -15.50 2.79 8.38
N ALA A 87 -15.59 3.96 9.02
CA ALA A 87 -16.65 4.92 8.76
C ALA A 87 -16.68 5.33 7.28
N SER A 88 -15.51 5.57 6.68
CA SER A 88 -15.40 5.93 5.26
C SER A 88 -15.84 4.79 4.35
N TYR A 89 -15.41 3.56 4.64
CA TYR A 89 -15.84 2.37 3.92
C TYR A 89 -17.36 2.19 3.99
N TRP A 90 -17.94 2.22 5.19
CA TRP A 90 -19.39 2.12 5.40
C TRP A 90 -20.14 3.22 4.65
N LEU A 91 -19.65 4.46 4.75
CA LEU A 91 -20.27 5.62 4.14
C LEU A 91 -20.28 5.51 2.62
N ASN A 92 -19.14 5.14 2.02
CA ASN A 92 -19.02 4.86 0.59
C ASN A 92 -19.99 3.76 0.13
N GLY A 93 -20.29 2.77 0.99
CA GLY A 93 -21.31 1.76 0.68
C GLY A 93 -22.75 2.28 0.72
N LYS A 94 -23.07 3.19 1.65
CA LYS A 94 -24.44 3.68 1.84
C LYS A 94 -24.85 4.77 0.85
N VAL A 95 -23.91 5.61 0.43
CA VAL A 95 -24.20 6.73 -0.49
C VAL A 95 -24.24 6.27 -1.94
N ARG A 96 -23.66 5.11 -2.26
CA ARG A 96 -23.76 4.47 -3.58
C ARG A 96 -25.09 3.75 -3.69
N LYS A 97 -25.74 3.85 -4.85
CA LYS A 97 -26.93 3.06 -5.18
C LYS A 97 -26.51 1.67 -5.65
N GLU A 98 -27.31 0.64 -5.36
CA GLU A 98 -26.99 -0.77 -5.66
C GLU A 98 -26.89 -1.14 -7.15
N LYS A 99 -27.11 -0.20 -8.09
CA LYS A 99 -27.04 -0.43 -9.54
C LYS A 99 -26.59 0.84 -10.25
N ASP A 100 -25.54 0.74 -11.07
CA ASP A 100 -25.07 1.53 -12.24
C ASP A 100 -25.53 2.99 -12.46
N GLU A 101 -26.11 3.65 -11.47
CA GLU A 101 -26.46 5.05 -11.48
C GLU A 101 -25.23 5.86 -11.04
N SER A 102 -25.06 6.98 -11.74
CA SER A 102 -23.95 7.91 -11.64
C SER A 102 -23.41 8.10 -10.21
N ASP A 103 -22.09 8.05 -10.08
CA ASP A 103 -21.28 8.45 -8.91
C ASP A 103 -21.51 9.93 -8.47
N SER A 104 -22.40 10.66 -9.16
CA SER A 104 -22.80 12.02 -8.82
C SER A 104 -23.40 12.13 -7.43
N ASP A 105 -24.24 11.18 -7.01
CA ASP A 105 -24.91 11.25 -5.71
C ASP A 105 -23.92 11.05 -4.55
N ALA A 106 -22.98 10.10 -4.70
CA ALA A 106 -21.91 9.88 -3.74
C ALA A 106 -21.00 11.12 -3.65
N SER A 107 -20.55 11.64 -4.79
CA SER A 107 -19.71 12.84 -4.85
C SER A 107 -20.41 14.06 -4.25
N MET A 108 -21.69 14.26 -4.53
CA MET A 108 -22.50 15.33 -3.97
C MET A 108 -22.60 15.20 -2.45
N PHE A 109 -22.87 14.00 -1.93
CA PHE A 109 -22.93 13.76 -0.50
C PHE A 109 -21.62 14.15 0.19
N PHE A 110 -20.49 13.66 -0.30
CA PHE A 110 -19.18 13.92 0.31
C PHE A 110 -18.81 15.41 0.27
N ASN A 111 -19.08 16.10 -0.84
CA ASN A 111 -18.84 17.54 -0.95
C ASN A 111 -19.69 18.33 0.06
N VAL A 112 -21.00 18.08 0.09
CA VAL A 112 -21.92 18.77 1.03
C VAL A 112 -21.52 18.49 2.48
N LEU A 113 -21.19 17.23 2.80
CA LEU A 113 -20.74 16.85 4.14
C LEU A 113 -19.46 17.60 4.52
N ASN A 114 -18.43 17.61 3.68
CA ASN A 114 -17.14 18.18 4.03
C ASN A 114 -17.18 19.71 4.11
N ASP A 115 -17.96 20.37 3.25
CA ASP A 115 -18.09 21.82 3.23
C ASP A 115 -18.94 22.36 4.39
N SER A 116 -19.93 21.57 4.84
CA SER A 116 -20.94 22.05 5.79
C SER A 116 -20.74 21.51 7.21
N LEU A 117 -20.02 20.40 7.39
CA LEU A 117 -19.81 19.82 8.71
C LEU A 117 -18.73 20.58 9.47
N THR A 118 -19.07 21.01 10.69
CA THR A 118 -18.09 21.54 11.63
C THR A 118 -17.28 20.39 12.24
N TRP A 119 -16.08 20.17 11.70
CA TRP A 119 -15.11 19.20 12.20
C TRP A 119 -14.45 19.71 13.48
N ASP A 120 -15.06 19.42 14.64
CA ASP A 120 -14.45 19.73 15.94
C ASP A 120 -13.16 18.93 16.21
N THR A 121 -12.46 19.26 17.28
CA THR A 121 -11.16 18.66 17.64
C THR A 121 -11.19 17.13 17.64
N ASP A 122 -12.30 16.52 18.05
CA ASP A 122 -12.43 15.06 18.15
C ASP A 122 -12.73 14.40 16.80
N ARG A 123 -13.57 15.03 15.95
CA ARG A 123 -13.94 14.52 14.62
C ARG A 123 -12.91 14.87 13.54
N SER A 124 -12.08 15.88 13.77
CA SER A 124 -11.08 16.39 12.83
C SER A 124 -10.16 15.31 12.26
N LYS A 125 -9.83 14.28 13.06
CA LYS A 125 -9.01 13.13 12.63
C LYS A 125 -9.63 12.32 11.49
N CYS A 126 -10.96 12.30 11.39
CA CYS A 126 -11.67 11.57 10.34
C CYS A 126 -11.98 12.44 9.11
N LYS A 127 -11.78 13.75 9.18
CA LYS A 127 -12.08 14.67 8.08
C LYS A 127 -11.45 14.19 6.77
N ASN A 128 -10.15 13.89 6.80
CA ASN A 128 -9.39 13.50 5.63
C ASN A 128 -9.71 12.08 5.13
N TYR A 129 -10.50 11.29 5.86
CA TYR A 129 -11.00 9.98 5.44
C TYR A 129 -12.35 10.07 4.71
N MET A 130 -13.12 11.15 4.92
CA MET A 130 -14.48 11.27 4.40
C MET A 130 -14.49 11.81 2.97
N TYR A 131 -14.18 10.94 2.03
CA TYR A 131 -14.28 11.25 0.61
C TYR A 131 -14.80 10.06 -0.19
N ASN A 132 -15.26 10.35 -1.40
CA ASN A 132 -15.62 9.35 -2.38
C ASN A 132 -14.36 8.60 -2.84
N ILE A 133 -14.22 7.32 -2.46
CA ILE A 133 -13.03 6.51 -2.79
C ILE A 133 -13.03 5.97 -4.23
N GLY A 134 -14.11 6.21 -4.98
CA GLY A 134 -14.31 5.68 -6.33
C GLY A 134 -14.85 4.24 -6.35
N ASP A 135 -15.58 3.91 -7.41
CA ASP A 135 -16.29 2.62 -7.54
C ASP A 135 -15.36 1.42 -7.59
N ASP A 136 -14.27 1.48 -8.36
CA ASP A 136 -13.34 0.35 -8.51
C ASP A 136 -12.66 0.01 -7.17
N VAL A 137 -12.17 1.04 -6.48
CA VAL A 137 -11.54 0.90 -5.17
C VAL A 137 -12.53 0.34 -4.16
N TYR A 138 -13.75 0.91 -4.10
CA TYR A 138 -14.80 0.43 -3.20
C TYR A 138 -15.19 -1.03 -3.47
N LYS A 139 -15.39 -1.42 -4.74
CA LYS A 139 -15.76 -2.79 -5.12
C LYS A 139 -14.70 -3.79 -4.66
N LYS A 140 -13.42 -3.53 -4.95
CA LYS A 140 -12.28 -4.35 -4.49
C LYS A 140 -12.20 -4.41 -2.96
N MET A 141 -12.40 -3.27 -2.28
CA MET A 141 -12.42 -3.21 -0.82
C MET A 141 -13.55 -4.05 -0.22
N ASN A 142 -14.75 -3.98 -0.81
CA ASN A 142 -15.92 -4.74 -0.36
C ASN A 142 -15.74 -6.26 -0.55
N ILE A 143 -15.07 -6.68 -1.62
CA ILE A 143 -14.68 -8.09 -1.83
C ILE A 143 -13.79 -8.56 -0.69
N LEU A 144 -12.72 -7.82 -0.36
CA LEU A 144 -11.81 -8.15 0.74
C LEU A 144 -12.52 -8.13 2.09
N PHE A 145 -13.40 -7.15 2.34
CA PHE A 145 -14.18 -7.08 3.57
C PHE A 145 -15.11 -8.29 3.72
N THR A 146 -15.76 -8.71 2.64
CA THR A 146 -16.64 -9.89 2.61
C THR A 146 -15.84 -11.18 2.83
N TYR A 147 -14.65 -11.28 2.24
CA TYR A 147 -13.73 -12.39 2.49
C TYR A 147 -13.38 -12.45 3.99
N TYR A 148 -12.91 -11.33 4.54
CA TYR A 148 -12.44 -11.27 5.92
C TYR A 148 -13.59 -11.54 6.92
N SER A 149 -14.80 -11.10 6.62
CA SER A 149 -15.99 -11.43 7.41
C SER A 149 -16.26 -12.94 7.46
N ASN A 150 -16.19 -13.63 6.32
CA ASN A 150 -16.33 -15.08 6.28
C ASN A 150 -15.16 -15.77 7.01
N TYR A 151 -13.93 -15.30 6.85
CA TYR A 151 -12.79 -15.82 7.59
C TYR A 151 -12.99 -15.73 9.12
N ASN A 152 -13.50 -14.62 9.63
CA ASN A 152 -13.78 -14.50 11.06
C ASN A 152 -14.91 -15.43 11.51
N ASN A 153 -15.97 -15.58 10.72
CA ASN A 153 -17.01 -16.56 11.04
C ASN A 153 -16.46 -17.99 11.04
N PHE A 154 -15.57 -18.34 10.11
CA PHE A 154 -14.83 -19.59 10.15
C PHE A 154 -14.10 -19.75 11.49
N LEU A 155 -13.37 -18.74 11.97
CA LEU A 155 -12.68 -18.79 13.27
C LEU A 155 -13.64 -18.97 14.45
N ILE A 156 -14.75 -18.22 14.47
CA ILE A 156 -15.77 -18.29 15.54
C ILE A 156 -16.35 -19.71 15.63
N TYR A 157 -16.73 -20.29 14.50
CA TYR A 157 -17.36 -21.61 14.47
C TYR A 157 -16.37 -22.77 14.51
N LYS A 158 -15.06 -22.53 14.32
CA LYS A 158 -14.01 -23.56 14.22
C LYS A 158 -14.09 -24.62 15.32
N ASN A 159 -14.32 -24.20 16.56
CA ASN A 159 -14.39 -25.08 17.72
C ASN A 159 -15.83 -25.33 18.23
N ILE A 160 -16.85 -24.69 17.62
CA ILE A 160 -18.25 -24.76 18.04
C ILE A 160 -19.05 -25.67 17.12
N ASN A 161 -18.93 -25.43 15.81
CA ASN A 161 -19.62 -26.16 14.76
C ASN A 161 -18.69 -26.23 13.53
N PRO A 162 -17.87 -27.30 13.41
CA PRO A 162 -16.92 -27.44 12.33
C PRO A 162 -17.55 -27.40 10.93
N ASP A 163 -18.76 -27.91 10.75
CA ASP A 163 -19.45 -27.89 9.45
C ASP A 163 -19.81 -26.46 9.03
N VAL A 164 -20.31 -25.65 9.97
CA VAL A 164 -20.58 -24.21 9.74
C VAL A 164 -19.27 -23.46 9.50
N SER A 165 -18.20 -23.80 10.24
CA SER A 165 -16.87 -23.25 10.03
C SER A 165 -16.38 -23.51 8.59
N CYS A 166 -16.45 -24.76 8.12
CA CYS A 166 -16.05 -25.12 6.76
C CYS A 166 -16.93 -24.45 5.70
N THR A 167 -18.23 -24.28 5.96
CA THR A 167 -19.13 -23.49 5.07
C THR A 167 -18.62 -22.06 4.88
N HIS A 168 -18.06 -21.44 5.92
CA HIS A 168 -17.45 -20.11 5.81
C HIS A 168 -16.09 -20.14 5.10
N ALA A 169 -15.26 -21.16 5.34
CA ALA A 169 -14.02 -21.37 4.58
C ALA A 169 -14.30 -21.57 3.08
N GLN A 170 -15.36 -22.29 2.72
CA GLN A 170 -15.79 -22.48 1.34
C GLN A 170 -16.18 -21.14 0.69
N LYS A 171 -16.87 -20.25 1.40
CA LYS A 171 -17.19 -18.91 0.90
C LYS A 171 -15.92 -18.08 0.65
N CYS A 172 -14.92 -18.18 1.52
CA CYS A 172 -13.62 -17.56 1.29
C CYS A 172 -12.94 -18.12 0.03
N ALA A 173 -12.89 -19.45 -0.12
CA ALA A 173 -12.30 -20.11 -1.29
C ALA A 173 -12.99 -19.68 -2.60
N LYS A 174 -14.32 -19.55 -2.59
CA LYS A 174 -15.10 -19.04 -3.73
C LYS A 174 -14.75 -17.61 -4.08
N ILE A 175 -14.67 -16.71 -3.09
CA ILE A 175 -14.27 -15.31 -3.32
C ILE A 175 -12.85 -15.27 -3.92
N TYR A 176 -11.93 -16.09 -3.40
CA TYR A 176 -10.58 -16.19 -3.95
C TYR A 176 -10.61 -16.65 -5.42
N GLU A 177 -11.33 -17.72 -5.74
CA GLU A 177 -11.47 -18.24 -7.11
C GLU A 177 -11.98 -17.18 -8.10
N GLU A 178 -13.06 -16.49 -7.73
CA GLU A 178 -13.74 -15.51 -8.61
C GLU A 178 -12.88 -14.28 -8.91
N ASN A 179 -11.91 -13.95 -8.05
CA ASN A 179 -11.17 -12.69 -8.13
C ASN A 179 -9.69 -12.87 -8.48
N ILE A 180 -9.06 -13.99 -8.11
CA ILE A 180 -7.64 -14.22 -8.36
C ILE A 180 -7.32 -14.31 -9.86
N VAL A 181 -8.29 -14.72 -10.69
CA VAL A 181 -8.15 -14.81 -12.15
C VAL A 181 -7.86 -13.45 -12.81
N ASN A 182 -8.27 -12.35 -12.17
CA ASN A 182 -8.04 -10.99 -12.67
C ASN A 182 -6.71 -10.41 -12.18
N CYS A 183 -5.95 -11.14 -11.36
CA CYS A 183 -4.65 -10.71 -10.90
C CYS A 183 -3.59 -10.92 -11.98
N SER A 184 -2.98 -9.83 -12.42
CA SER A 184 -1.93 -9.86 -13.43
C SER A 184 -0.59 -10.35 -12.87
N THR A 185 0.39 -10.58 -13.74
CA THR A 185 1.79 -10.84 -13.35
C THR A 185 2.39 -9.70 -12.53
N PHE A 186 1.96 -8.47 -12.76
CA PHE A 186 2.25 -7.33 -11.90
C PHE A 186 1.20 -7.28 -10.79
N GLU A 187 1.62 -7.63 -9.58
CA GLU A 187 0.72 -7.74 -8.44
C GLU A 187 0.24 -6.34 -7.99
N ASP A 188 -1.05 -6.06 -8.19
CA ASP A 188 -1.67 -4.87 -7.62
C ASP A 188 -1.94 -5.04 -6.11
N GLU A 189 -2.18 -3.95 -5.40
CA GLU A 189 -2.34 -3.96 -3.94
C GLU A 189 -3.54 -4.82 -3.49
N PHE A 190 -4.59 -4.92 -4.31
CA PHE A 190 -5.75 -5.77 -4.02
C PHE A 190 -5.37 -7.25 -4.12
N CYS A 191 -4.68 -7.65 -5.18
CA CYS A 191 -4.22 -9.01 -5.42
C CYS A 191 -3.26 -9.48 -4.34
N LYS A 192 -2.36 -8.60 -3.91
CA LYS A 192 -1.46 -8.87 -2.78
C LYS A 192 -2.24 -9.19 -1.51
N GLU A 193 -3.20 -8.34 -1.15
CA GLU A 193 -4.01 -8.51 0.06
C GLU A 193 -4.88 -9.77 -0.02
N LEU A 194 -5.48 -10.03 -1.18
CA LEU A 194 -6.30 -11.23 -1.41
C LEU A 194 -5.49 -12.52 -1.21
N LYS A 195 -4.25 -12.57 -1.71
CA LYS A 195 -3.36 -13.73 -1.51
C LYS A 195 -2.92 -13.86 -0.06
N GLU A 196 -2.64 -12.76 0.62
CA GLU A 196 -2.31 -12.75 2.05
C GLU A 196 -3.46 -13.32 2.90
N PHE A 197 -4.69 -12.90 2.63
CA PHE A 197 -5.89 -13.46 3.27
C PHE A 197 -6.11 -14.94 2.96
N ARG A 198 -5.79 -15.38 1.74
CA ARG A 198 -5.78 -16.80 1.37
C ARG A 198 -4.73 -17.58 2.15
N ASP A 199 -3.52 -17.05 2.29
CA ASP A 199 -2.43 -17.70 3.05
C ASP A 199 -2.80 -17.83 4.53
N ILE A 200 -3.37 -16.78 5.12
CA ILE A 200 -3.87 -16.77 6.49
C ILE A 200 -4.92 -17.88 6.68
N LEU A 201 -5.91 -17.97 5.79
CA LEU A 201 -6.92 -19.03 5.83
C LEU A 201 -6.28 -20.41 5.70
N MET A 202 -5.43 -20.63 4.70
CA MET A 202 -4.76 -21.91 4.46
C MET A 202 -3.99 -22.38 5.70
N ASN A 203 -3.26 -21.48 6.36
CA ASN A 203 -2.57 -21.80 7.61
C ASN A 203 -3.53 -22.28 8.70
N GLN A 204 -4.73 -21.69 8.80
CA GLN A 204 -5.75 -22.13 9.75
C GLN A 204 -6.40 -23.47 9.41
N LEU A 205 -6.46 -23.81 8.12
CA LEU A 205 -6.99 -25.09 7.64
C LEU A 205 -6.00 -26.24 7.86
N LEU A 206 -4.69 -25.96 7.86
CA LEU A 206 -3.64 -26.96 8.07
C LEU A 206 -3.39 -27.30 9.54
N SER A 207 -3.77 -26.42 10.47
CA SER A 207 -3.44 -26.55 11.90
C SER A 207 -4.64 -26.31 12.83
N PRO A 208 -5.25 -27.39 13.40
CA PRO A 208 -5.18 -28.78 12.93
C PRO A 208 -5.80 -28.93 11.55
N SER A 209 -5.51 -30.01 10.82
CA SER A 209 -6.10 -30.27 9.50
C SER A 209 -7.63 -30.35 9.59
N ILE A 210 -8.31 -29.35 9.05
CA ILE A 210 -9.77 -29.25 8.99
C ILE A 210 -10.22 -28.83 7.58
N CYS A 211 -11.49 -29.08 7.24
CA CYS A 211 -12.08 -28.63 5.98
C CYS A 211 -11.24 -29.08 4.77
N ALA A 212 -11.03 -30.40 4.64
CA ALA A 212 -10.12 -30.99 3.66
C ALA A 212 -10.53 -30.70 2.20
N GLU A 213 -11.84 -30.55 1.96
CA GLU A 213 -12.38 -30.15 0.66
C GLU A 213 -11.95 -28.72 0.29
N GLU A 214 -12.07 -27.78 1.22
CA GLU A 214 -11.67 -26.39 1.04
C GLU A 214 -10.16 -26.24 0.82
N GLN A 215 -9.35 -27.04 1.55
CA GLN A 215 -7.92 -27.12 1.29
C GLN A 215 -7.62 -27.57 -0.15
N TYR A 216 -8.35 -28.58 -0.64
CA TYR A 216 -8.20 -29.08 -2.00
C TYR A 216 -8.61 -28.04 -3.04
N ILE A 217 -9.74 -27.35 -2.82
CA ILE A 217 -10.24 -26.29 -3.69
C ILE A 217 -9.17 -25.18 -3.83
N ILE A 218 -8.67 -24.65 -2.71
CA ILE A 218 -7.68 -23.57 -2.73
C ILE A 218 -6.40 -24.01 -3.46
N ARG A 219 -5.88 -25.20 -3.16
CA ARG A 219 -4.69 -25.74 -3.86
C ARG A 219 -4.91 -25.94 -5.35
N SER A 220 -6.11 -26.35 -5.75
CA SER A 220 -6.48 -26.52 -7.16
C SER A 220 -6.50 -25.18 -7.89
N ILE A 221 -7.05 -24.13 -7.26
CA ILE A 221 -7.02 -22.77 -7.78
C ILE A 221 -5.57 -22.29 -7.94
N ASP A 222 -4.74 -22.46 -6.91
CA ASP A 222 -3.33 -22.04 -6.94
C ASP A 222 -2.54 -22.71 -8.06
N LYS A 223 -2.78 -24.01 -8.27
CA LYS A 223 -2.16 -24.76 -9.36
C LYS A 223 -2.55 -24.20 -10.73
N LYS A 224 -3.84 -23.93 -10.96
CA LYS A 224 -4.33 -23.32 -12.21
C LYS A 224 -3.70 -21.95 -12.45
N MET A 225 -3.58 -21.12 -11.41
CA MET A 225 -2.97 -19.80 -11.52
C MET A 225 -1.48 -19.89 -11.88
N ALA A 226 -0.73 -20.82 -11.27
CA ALA A 226 0.68 -21.05 -11.60
C ALA A 226 0.87 -21.53 -13.05
N GLU A 227 0.01 -22.45 -13.52
CA GLU A 227 0.05 -22.95 -14.90
C GLU A 227 -0.22 -21.83 -15.92
N SER A 228 -1.23 -20.99 -15.66
CA SER A 228 -1.57 -19.85 -16.54
C SER A 228 -0.44 -18.81 -16.64
N THR A 229 0.24 -18.53 -15.52
CA THR A 229 1.38 -17.60 -15.50
C THR A 229 2.53 -18.12 -16.36
N SER A 230 2.83 -19.42 -16.27
CA SER A 230 3.91 -20.05 -17.04
C SER A 230 3.64 -20.08 -18.55
N GLN A 231 2.37 -20.13 -18.98
CA GLN A 231 2.00 -20.05 -20.40
C GLN A 231 2.17 -18.63 -20.94
N ASN A 232 1.72 -17.62 -20.19
CA ASN A 232 1.86 -16.22 -20.59
C ASN A 232 3.34 -15.81 -20.77
N GLU A 233 4.23 -16.24 -19.87
CA GLU A 233 5.68 -16.00 -20.00
C GLU A 233 6.27 -16.66 -21.26
N ARG A 234 5.77 -17.84 -21.64
CA ARG A 234 6.23 -18.59 -22.81
C ARG A 234 5.75 -17.95 -24.11
N GLU A 235 4.52 -17.45 -24.13
CA GLU A 235 3.94 -16.73 -25.27
C GLU A 235 4.59 -15.35 -25.46
N GLU A 236 4.81 -14.59 -24.38
CA GLU A 236 5.51 -13.30 -24.43
C GLU A 236 6.97 -13.46 -24.91
N SER A 237 7.66 -14.51 -24.44
CA SER A 237 8.99 -14.89 -24.93
C SER A 237 9.01 -15.25 -26.43
N SER A 238 7.94 -15.89 -26.92
CA SER A 238 7.81 -16.27 -28.33
C SER A 238 7.46 -15.09 -29.26
N GLN A 239 6.71 -14.09 -28.78
CA GLN A 239 6.47 -12.86 -29.54
C GLN A 239 7.70 -11.95 -29.60
N ALA A 240 8.51 -11.92 -28.55
CA ALA A 240 9.79 -11.18 -28.54
C ALA A 240 10.84 -11.74 -29.52
N THR A 241 10.70 -12.99 -29.99
CA THR A 241 11.67 -13.65 -30.89
C THR A 241 11.34 -13.55 -32.38
N THR A 242 10.22 -12.91 -32.77
CA THR A 242 9.78 -12.89 -34.20
C THR A 242 10.01 -11.56 -34.92
N ILE A 243 10.53 -10.53 -34.25
CA ILE A 243 10.90 -9.25 -34.89
C ILE A 243 12.38 -8.99 -34.65
N SER A 244 13.13 -8.74 -35.74
CA SER A 244 14.50 -8.17 -35.79
C SER A 244 15.70 -9.07 -36.13
N ALA A 245 15.55 -10.11 -36.95
CA ALA A 245 16.72 -10.66 -37.68
C ALA A 245 17.05 -9.90 -38.97
N SER A 246 16.11 -9.11 -39.53
CA SER A 246 16.27 -8.43 -40.82
C SER A 246 16.78 -6.98 -40.74
N SER A 247 16.80 -6.37 -39.54
CA SER A 247 17.13 -4.94 -39.36
C SER A 247 18.56 -4.64 -38.88
N PHE A 248 19.34 -5.65 -38.47
CA PHE A 248 20.73 -5.43 -38.04
C PHE A 248 21.74 -5.40 -39.20
N GLY A 249 21.40 -5.96 -40.36
CA GLY A 249 22.29 -6.01 -41.53
C GLY A 249 22.56 -4.65 -42.19
N THR A 250 21.65 -3.70 -42.08
CA THR A 250 21.77 -2.39 -42.72
C THR A 250 22.52 -1.35 -41.86
N MET A 251 22.58 -1.51 -40.53
CA MET A 251 23.34 -0.59 -39.66
C MET A 251 24.85 -0.86 -39.63
N MET A 252 25.30 -2.11 -39.78
CA MET A 252 26.74 -2.42 -39.81
C MET A 252 27.43 -1.97 -41.11
N GLY A 253 26.70 -1.92 -42.24
CA GLY A 253 27.25 -1.49 -43.52
C GLY A 253 27.58 0.00 -43.59
N VAL A 254 26.76 0.85 -42.97
CA VAL A 254 26.94 2.32 -42.97
C VAL A 254 28.12 2.74 -42.09
N SER A 255 28.36 2.05 -40.97
CA SER A 255 29.49 2.31 -40.07
C SER A 255 30.84 2.01 -40.71
N LEU A 256 30.95 0.96 -41.54
CA LEU A 256 32.21 0.62 -42.21
C LEU A 256 32.54 1.58 -43.37
N LEU A 257 31.54 2.04 -44.13
CA LEU A 257 31.73 3.02 -45.20
C LEU A 257 32.20 4.39 -44.68
N SER A 258 31.77 4.77 -43.48
CA SER A 258 32.16 6.03 -42.83
C SER A 258 33.66 6.06 -42.48
N LEU A 259 34.26 4.92 -42.12
CA LEU A 259 35.70 4.81 -41.84
C LEU A 259 36.56 4.94 -43.10
N PHE A 260 36.10 4.43 -44.24
CA PHE A 260 36.80 4.58 -45.52
C PHE A 260 36.77 6.04 -46.03
N LEU A 261 35.66 6.76 -45.87
CA LEU A 261 35.55 8.16 -46.30
C LEU A 261 36.33 9.13 -45.39
N TYR A 262 36.52 8.80 -44.11
CA TYR A 262 37.36 9.60 -43.20
C TYR A 262 38.83 9.65 -43.64
N LYS A 263 39.37 8.57 -44.22
CA LYS A 263 40.76 8.53 -44.71
C LYS A 263 40.96 9.28 -46.04
N VAL A 264 39.90 9.60 -46.76
CA VAL A 264 39.97 10.10 -48.16
C VAL A 264 39.45 11.54 -48.29
N THR A 265 38.93 12.15 -47.23
CA THR A 265 38.43 13.54 -47.24
C THR A 265 39.33 14.42 -46.35
N PRO A 266 39.97 15.49 -46.86
CA PRO A 266 40.86 16.34 -46.06
C PRO A 266 40.03 17.36 -45.27
N LEU A 267 39.25 16.88 -44.29
CA LEU A 267 38.52 17.73 -43.34
C LEU A 267 39.08 17.62 -41.91
N GLY A 268 40.30 17.10 -41.77
CA GLY A 268 41.04 17.02 -40.50
C GLY A 268 41.61 18.34 -39.99
N SER A 269 41.43 19.46 -40.71
CA SER A 269 41.92 20.79 -40.32
C SER A 269 40.81 21.75 -39.86
N TRP A 270 39.55 21.31 -39.82
CA TRP A 270 38.41 22.16 -39.45
C TRP A 270 37.66 21.73 -38.17
N LEU A 271 38.26 20.83 -37.38
CA LEU A 271 37.76 20.43 -36.05
C LEU A 271 38.90 20.41 -35.02
N SER A 272 39.53 21.57 -34.80
CA SER A 272 40.07 22.08 -33.51
C SER A 272 41.03 23.27 -33.77
N PRO A 273 41.16 24.28 -32.88
CA PRO A 273 40.90 24.23 -31.43
C PRO A 273 40.01 25.36 -30.89
N ARG A 274 38.92 24.99 -30.20
CA ARG A 274 38.25 25.87 -29.22
C ARG A 274 38.19 25.22 -27.82
N ILE A 275 39.25 24.52 -27.46
CA ILE A 275 39.52 23.99 -26.11
C ILE A 275 40.46 24.93 -25.30
N GLY A 276 40.64 26.17 -25.76
CA GLY A 276 41.45 27.19 -25.08
C GLY A 276 40.87 27.78 -23.79
N ASN A 277 39.64 27.42 -23.38
CA ASN A 277 38.97 28.03 -22.22
C ASN A 277 38.42 27.04 -21.17
N LEU A 278 38.83 25.77 -21.19
CA LEU A 278 38.48 24.79 -20.15
C LEU A 278 39.69 24.36 -19.28
N LYS A 279 40.70 25.24 -19.15
CA LYS A 279 41.90 25.02 -18.32
C LYS A 279 42.11 26.14 -17.29
N LYS A 280 41.03 26.70 -16.73
CA LYS A 280 41.10 27.79 -15.74
C LYS A 280 40.27 27.56 -14.46
N THR A 281 40.04 26.30 -14.05
CA THR A 281 39.46 26.04 -12.71
C THR A 281 39.93 24.73 -12.07
N LEU A 282 41.17 24.32 -12.32
CA LEU A 282 41.91 23.41 -11.45
C LEU A 282 43.38 23.86 -11.46
N ASN A 283 43.83 24.39 -10.32
CA ASN A 283 45.19 24.76 -9.87
C ASN A 283 45.25 26.18 -9.27
N ILE A 284 44.78 26.30 -8.03
CA ILE A 284 45.52 27.02 -6.98
C ILE A 284 46.26 25.87 -6.27
N GLY A 285 47.58 25.73 -6.28
CA GLY A 285 48.64 26.73 -6.36
C GLY A 285 49.36 26.73 -5.03
N ASP A 286 50.15 25.67 -4.80
CA ASP A 286 51.09 25.58 -3.67
C ASP A 286 52.02 26.79 -3.70
N ASN A 287 52.19 27.44 -2.55
CA ASN A 287 53.25 28.40 -2.33
C ASN A 287 54.08 27.91 -1.16
N GLU A 288 55.28 27.48 -1.50
CA GLU A 288 56.35 27.02 -0.64
C GLU A 288 57.11 28.22 -0.09
N GLU A 289 57.48 28.23 1.20
CA GLU A 289 58.83 28.61 1.62
C GLU A 289 59.10 28.18 3.07
N ASN A 290 60.32 27.66 3.24
CA ASN A 290 60.85 26.93 4.39
C ASN A 290 61.49 27.88 5.40
N GLU A 291 61.38 27.57 6.71
CA GLU A 291 62.30 28.13 7.71
C GLU A 291 62.71 27.11 8.80
N SER A 292 63.95 26.61 8.63
CA SER A 292 64.96 26.23 9.63
C SER A 292 64.80 25.01 10.56
N LEU A 293 65.72 24.06 10.35
CA LEU A 293 66.28 23.09 11.30
C LEU A 293 67.54 23.70 11.94
N PHE A 294 67.64 23.77 13.28
CA PHE A 294 68.92 23.70 14.01
C PHE A 294 68.76 23.11 15.42
N HIS A 295 69.40 21.94 15.59
CA HIS A 295 70.14 21.43 16.75
C HIS A 295 69.74 21.80 18.19
N TYR A 296 69.48 20.76 19.00
CA TYR A 296 70.21 20.57 20.26
C TYR A 296 70.52 19.08 20.47
N SER A 297 71.75 18.80 20.89
CA SER A 297 72.40 17.49 21.02
C SER A 297 72.33 16.90 22.43
N GLU A 298 72.68 15.60 22.48
CA GLU A 298 73.19 14.80 23.62
C GLU A 298 72.18 14.30 24.67
N SER A 299 72.19 13.03 25.12
CA SER A 299 73.25 12.01 25.13
C SER A 299 72.67 10.59 25.32
N ASN A 300 73.43 9.58 24.87
CA ASN A 300 73.68 8.20 25.38
C ASN A 300 72.55 7.43 26.14
N GLU A 301 72.34 6.12 26.02
CA GLU A 301 73.20 4.99 25.66
C GLU A 301 72.34 3.72 25.53
N SER A 302 72.66 2.90 24.52
CA SER A 302 72.77 1.43 24.55
C SER A 302 71.63 0.51 25.05
N ASN A 303 71.20 -0.35 24.11
CA ASN A 303 71.33 -1.82 24.13
C ASN A 303 70.27 -2.74 24.81
N ILE A 304 69.75 -3.64 23.95
CA ILE A 304 69.85 -5.12 24.06
C ILE A 304 68.79 -5.89 24.90
N THR A 305 67.95 -6.60 24.13
CA THR A 305 67.46 -8.00 24.26
C THR A 305 66.50 -8.46 25.36
N ASN A 306 65.50 -9.22 24.87
CA ASN A 306 64.95 -10.49 25.37
C ASN A 306 64.25 -10.61 26.73
N GLY A 307 63.14 -11.39 26.67
CA GLY A 307 62.45 -12.04 27.78
C GLY A 307 61.34 -11.17 28.38
N ASP A 308 60.18 -11.65 28.80
CA ASP A 308 59.58 -12.97 28.78
C ASP A 308 58.06 -12.75 28.93
N TYR A 309 57.28 -13.73 28.48
CA TYR A 309 55.82 -13.80 28.57
C TYR A 309 55.30 -13.60 29.99
N ASN A 310 54.10 -13.01 30.13
CA ASN A 310 53.14 -13.36 31.18
C ASN A 310 51.72 -12.95 30.79
N ILE A 311 50.89 -13.94 30.45
CA ILE A 311 49.43 -13.83 30.33
C ILE A 311 48.85 -14.25 31.67
N ALA A 312 47.98 -13.43 32.26
CA ALA A 312 47.14 -13.81 33.40
C ALA A 312 45.67 -13.83 32.99
N TYR A 313 45.07 -15.03 33.01
CA TYR A 313 43.64 -15.28 32.92
C TYR A 313 42.98 -15.00 34.28
N HIS A 314 41.78 -14.43 34.26
CA HIS A 314 40.82 -14.60 35.35
C HIS A 314 39.42 -14.88 34.82
N PHE A 315 38.89 -16.04 35.20
CA PHE A 315 37.48 -16.42 35.23
C PHE A 315 37.07 -16.67 36.69
N VAL A 316 35.76 -16.93 36.87
CA VAL A 316 34.99 -17.30 38.08
C VAL A 316 34.30 -16.08 38.70
N GLY A 317 32.99 -16.03 38.91
CA GLY A 317 31.96 -17.08 38.91
C GLY A 317 31.25 -17.10 40.26
N ASN A 318 29.95 -16.79 40.27
CA ASN A 318 28.86 -17.46 40.99
C ASN A 318 27.55 -16.71 40.73
#